data_AF-A0A6B3G8G4-F1
#
_entry.id   AF-A0A6B3G8G4-F1
#
_cell.length_a   1.000
_cell.length_b   1.000
_cell.length_c   1.000
_cell.angle_alpha   90.00
_cell.angle_beta   90.00
_cell.angle_gamma   90.00
#
_symmetry.space_group_name_H-M   'P 1'
#
loop_
_entity.id
_entity.type
_entity.pdbx_description
1 polymer ?
#
loop_
_entity_poly.entity_id
_entity_poly.type
_entity_poly.pdbx_seq_one_letter_code
_entity_poly.pdbx_strand_id
1 'polypeptide(L)'
;AAGTATAATRLSLLCWQDERVLRFSWNFPTRLFAPETVARLDREFHGELAATALTTAAAAPLPASGSATLVRRLVERFRATPDAVAVDTGTATLTYGELDRASQALAASLRAHGITSGSLVGLLTEPGADTVVAVV
;
A
#
# COMPACT_ATOMS: atom_id res chain seq x y z
N ALA A 1 15.74 -12.95 6.43
CA ALA A 1 15.91 -11.51 6.72
C ALA A 1 15.96 -10.74 5.41
N ALA A 2 14.81 -10.39 4.85
CA ALA A 2 14.73 -9.49 3.69
C ALA A 2 14.69 -8.06 4.26
N GLY A 3 15.84 -7.39 4.30
CA GLY A 3 15.92 -6.01 4.72
C GLY A 3 15.16 -5.13 3.73
N THR A 4 14.02 -4.59 4.16
CA THR A 4 13.40 -3.43 3.54
C THR A 4 14.36 -2.25 3.72
N ALA A 5 15.28 -2.07 2.78
CA ALA A 5 16.17 -0.93 2.76
C ALA A 5 15.31 0.34 2.68
N THR A 6 15.46 1.16 3.70
CA THR A 6 14.71 2.38 4.03
C THR A 6 14.61 3.33 2.84
N ALA A 7 13.46 4.00 2.67
CA ALA A 7 13.17 5.01 1.64
C ALA A 7 14.15 6.21 1.57
N ALA A 8 15.21 6.22 2.38
CA ALA A 8 16.17 7.32 2.53
C ALA A 8 17.24 7.40 1.43
N THR A 9 17.44 6.36 0.61
CA THR A 9 18.56 6.31 -0.36
C THR A 9 18.17 5.93 -1.79
N ARG A 10 16.88 5.76 -2.10
CA ARG A 10 16.43 5.23 -3.39
C ARG A 10 15.30 6.07 -3.99
N LEU A 11 15.32 6.22 -5.31
CA LEU A 11 14.18 6.64 -6.12
C LEU A 11 13.34 5.40 -6.46
N SER A 12 12.07 5.38 -6.06
CA SER A 12 11.14 4.29 -6.38
C SER A 12 9.91 4.81 -7.12
N LEU A 13 9.45 4.02 -8.09
CA LEU A 13 8.20 4.24 -8.82
C LEU A 13 7.21 3.15 -8.43
N LEU A 14 6.09 3.57 -7.85
CA LEU A 14 4.95 2.73 -7.55
C LEU A 14 3.95 2.86 -8.70
N CYS A 15 3.49 1.73 -9.23
CA CYS A 15 2.42 1.67 -10.22
C CYS A 15 1.29 0.80 -9.67
N TRP A 16 0.05 1.29 -9.77
CA TRP A 16 -1.14 0.53 -9.41
C TRP A 16 -2.29 0.84 -10.35
N GLN A 17 -3.24 -0.08 -10.44
CA GLN A 17 -4.45 0.10 -11.23
C GLN A 17 -5.57 0.61 -10.34
N ASP A 18 -6.20 1.70 -10.75
CA ASP A 18 -7.42 2.27 -10.18
C ASP A 18 -8.50 2.22 -11.26
N GLU A 19 -9.39 1.23 -11.15
CA GLU A 19 -10.39 0.86 -12.18
C GLU A 19 -9.78 0.61 -13.57
N ARG A 20 -9.86 1.59 -14.47
CA ARG A 20 -9.31 1.56 -15.84
C ARG A 20 -8.10 2.48 -16.04
N VAL A 21 -7.64 3.12 -14.98
CA VAL A 21 -6.53 4.07 -15.01
C VAL A 21 -5.34 3.46 -14.28
N LEU A 22 -4.18 3.43 -14.94
CA LEU A 22 -2.92 3.16 -14.25
C LEU A 22 -2.45 4.45 -13.59
N ARG A 23 -2.21 4.38 -12.29
CA ARG A 23 -1.67 5.47 -11.49
C ARG A 23 -0.21 5.19 -11.13
N PHE A 24 0.57 6.26 -11.08
CA PHE A 24 1.99 6.24 -10.79
C PHE A 24 2.31 7.20 -9.66
N SER A 25 3.26 6.82 -8.80
CA SER A 25 3.80 7.69 -7.75
C SER A 25 5.29 7.48 -7.59
N TRP A 26 6.05 8.56 -7.68
CA TRP A 26 7.47 8.58 -7.35
C TRP A 26 7.67 8.84 -5.86
N ASN A 27 8.45 8.00 -5.20
CA ASN A 27 8.90 8.22 -3.82
C ASN A 27 10.42 8.37 -3.81
N PHE A 28 10.89 9.48 -3.26
CA PHE A 28 12.30 9.82 -3.25
C PHE A 28 12.68 10.75 -2.09
N PRO A 29 13.90 10.62 -1.55
CA PRO A 29 14.45 11.57 -0.60
C PRO A 29 14.82 12.89 -1.31
N THR A 30 14.20 13.99 -0.91
CA THR A 30 14.43 15.34 -1.48
C THR A 30 15.86 15.84 -1.34
N ARG A 31 16.65 15.27 -0.43
CA ARG A 31 18.09 15.54 -0.30
C ARG A 31 18.94 14.96 -1.43
N LEU A 32 18.49 13.88 -2.07
CA LEU A 32 19.24 13.21 -3.14
C LEU A 32 18.68 13.50 -4.54
N PHE A 33 17.39 13.82 -4.64
CA PHE A 33 16.74 14.07 -5.92
C PHE A 33 15.98 15.40 -5.88
N ALA A 34 16.33 16.30 -6.79
CA ALA A 34 15.59 17.54 -7.01
C ALA A 34 14.22 17.24 -7.66
N PRO A 35 13.11 17.85 -7.19
CA PRO A 35 11.78 17.61 -7.74
C PRO A 35 11.67 17.82 -9.25
N GLU A 36 12.41 18.78 -9.80
CA GLU A 36 12.45 19.09 -11.23
C GLU A 36 13.06 17.94 -12.04
N THR A 37 14.06 17.26 -11.47
CA THR A 37 14.70 16.09 -12.08
C THR A 37 13.73 14.93 -12.12
N VAL A 38 13.01 14.68 -11.02
CA VAL A 38 12.00 13.61 -10.97
C VAL A 38 10.83 13.91 -11.89
N ALA A 39 10.38 15.17 -11.99
CA ALA A 39 9.35 15.57 -12.94
C ALA A 39 9.78 15.41 -14.41
N ARG A 40 11.07 15.56 -14.72
CA ARG A 40 11.60 15.24 -16.05
C ARG A 40 11.58 13.74 -16.32
N LEU A 41 12.10 12.93 -15.39
CA LEU A 41 12.07 11.47 -15.48
C LEU A 41 10.64 10.94 -15.63
N ASP A 42 9.69 11.55 -14.92
CA ASP A 42 8.27 11.22 -15.01
C ASP A 42 7.73 11.42 -16.44
N ARG A 43 8.00 12.57 -17.06
CA ARG A 43 7.57 12.85 -18.44
C ARG A 43 8.22 11.90 -19.45
N GLU A 44 9.52 11.64 -19.30
CA GLU A 44 10.26 10.72 -20.17
C GLU A 44 9.68 9.30 -20.07
N PHE A 45 9.47 8.81 -18.84
CA PHE A 45 8.89 7.49 -18.59
C PHE A 45 7.47 7.34 -19.14
N HIS A 46 6.60 8.35 -18.94
CA HIS A 46 5.25 8.32 -19.53
C HIS A 46 5.27 8.35 -21.07
N GLY A 47 6.21 9.08 -21.67
CA GLY A 47 6.41 9.10 -23.12
C GLY A 47 6.83 7.73 -23.67
N GLU A 48 7.78 7.06 -23.03
CA GLU A 48 8.23 5.72 -23.40
C GLU A 48 7.14 4.66 -23.21
N LEU A 49 6.38 4.73 -22.11
CA LEU A 49 5.24 3.86 -21.88
C LEU A 49 4.17 4.01 -22.95
N ALA A 50 3.82 5.24 -23.32
CA ALA A 50 2.84 5.52 -24.36
C ALA A 50 3.30 4.98 -25.73
N ALA A 51 4.55 5.23 -26.10
CA ALA A 51 5.14 4.72 -27.34
C ALA A 51 5.15 3.18 -27.40
N THR A 52 5.48 2.53 -26.29
CA THR A 52 5.49 1.07 -26.17
C THR A 52 4.08 0.49 -26.22
N ALA A 53 3.13 1.06 -25.49
CA ALA A 53 1.73 0.60 -25.44
C ALA A 53 1.03 0.66 -26.81
N LEU A 54 1.34 1.70 -27.62
CA LEU A 54 0.86 1.80 -28.99
C LEU A 54 1.44 0.70 -29.91
N THR A 55 2.64 0.21 -29.60
CA THR A 55 3.32 -0.84 -30.37
C THR A 55 2.85 -2.25 -29.98
N THR A 56 2.49 -2.46 -28.72
CA THR A 56 2.10 -3.78 -28.16
C THR A 56 0.60 -4.05 -28.18
N ALA A 57 -0.21 -3.23 -28.85
CA ALA A 57 -1.67 -3.37 -28.97
C ALA A 57 -2.14 -4.72 -29.61
N ALA A 58 -1.23 -5.58 -30.04
CA ALA A 58 -1.48 -6.95 -30.49
C ALA A 58 -1.34 -8.03 -29.39
N ALA A 59 -1.09 -7.66 -28.13
CA ALA A 59 -1.01 -8.61 -27.03
C ALA A 59 -2.43 -8.95 -26.50
N ALA A 60 -2.76 -10.25 -26.50
CA ALA A 60 -4.00 -10.78 -25.96
C ALA A 60 -4.27 -10.23 -24.54
N PRO A 61 -5.53 -9.94 -24.19
CA PRO A 61 -5.86 -9.37 -22.89
C PRO A 61 -5.34 -10.30 -21.79
N LEU A 62 -4.41 -9.79 -20.99
CA LEU A 62 -4.00 -10.43 -19.75
C LEU A 62 -5.28 -10.70 -18.94
N PRO A 63 -5.41 -11.89 -18.30
CA PRO A 63 -6.57 -12.17 -17.48
C PRO A 63 -6.72 -11.04 -16.47
N ALA A 64 -7.88 -10.38 -16.50
CA ALA A 64 -8.21 -9.30 -15.58
C ALA A 64 -7.98 -9.83 -14.16
N SER A 65 -6.84 -9.47 -13.56
CA SER A 65 -6.59 -9.75 -12.16
C SER A 65 -7.62 -8.94 -11.42
N GLY A 66 -8.73 -9.59 -11.03
CA GLY A 66 -9.79 -8.97 -10.27
C GLY A 66 -9.16 -8.13 -9.17
N SER A 67 -9.54 -6.85 -9.14
CA SER A 67 -9.09 -5.85 -8.18
C SER A 67 -9.62 -6.20 -6.78
N ALA A 68 -9.24 -7.37 -6.26
CA ALA A 68 -9.29 -7.62 -4.84
C ALA A 68 -8.49 -6.48 -4.20
N THR A 69 -9.20 -5.62 -3.46
CA THR A 69 -8.60 -4.51 -2.73
C THR A 69 -7.44 -5.03 -1.89
N LEU A 70 -6.39 -4.23 -1.69
CA LEU A 70 -5.22 -4.63 -0.90
C LEU A 70 -5.65 -5.23 0.46
N VAL A 71 -6.67 -4.63 1.08
CA VAL A 71 -7.33 -5.11 2.30
C VAL A 71 -7.85 -6.54 2.15
N ARG A 72 -8.53 -6.88 1.05
CA ARG A 72 -9.06 -8.23 0.84
C ARG A 72 -7.95 -9.28 0.77
N ARG A 73 -6.88 -9.00 0.01
CA ARG A 73 -5.72 -9.90 -0.10
C ARG A 73 -5.01 -10.10 1.24
N LEU A 74 -4.96 -9.03 2.04
CA LEU A 74 -4.37 -9.03 3.36
C LEU A 74 -5.22 -9.85 4.35
N VAL A 75 -6.54 -9.68 4.36
CA VAL A 75 -7.47 -10.51 5.15
C VAL A 75 -7.43 -11.98 4.73
N GLU A 76 -7.38 -12.27 3.43
CA GLU A 76 -7.19 -13.64 2.92
C GLU A 76 -5.90 -14.26 3.47
N ARG A 77 -4.81 -13.49 3.51
CA ARG A 77 -3.53 -13.93 4.10
C ARG A 77 -3.64 -14.15 5.61
N PHE A 78 -4.32 -13.26 6.31
CA PHE A 78 -4.48 -13.33 7.77
C PHE A 78 -5.23 -14.60 8.18
N ARG A 79 -6.30 -14.91 7.46
CA ARG A 79 -7.11 -16.11 7.68
C ARG A 79 -6.41 -17.42 7.33
N ALA A 80 -5.47 -17.38 6.38
CA ALA A 80 -4.72 -18.58 5.99
C ALA A 80 -3.73 -19.04 7.08
N THR A 81 -3.21 -18.12 7.89
CA THR A 81 -2.23 -18.41 8.95
C THR A 81 -2.48 -17.56 10.20
N PRO A 82 -3.58 -17.79 10.93
CA PRO A 82 -4.01 -16.91 12.02
C PRO A 82 -3.02 -16.87 13.19
N ASP A 83 -2.33 -17.98 13.47
CA ASP A 83 -1.41 -18.10 14.62
C ASP A 83 0.00 -17.57 14.31
N ALA A 84 0.27 -17.17 13.07
CA ALA A 84 1.59 -16.62 12.71
C ALA A 84 1.73 -15.17 13.17
N VAL A 85 2.92 -14.81 13.63
CA VAL A 85 3.24 -13.44 14.07
C VAL A 85 3.12 -12.46 12.89
N ALA A 86 2.30 -11.43 13.08
CA ALA A 86 2.07 -10.35 12.13
C ALA A 86 2.87 -9.09 12.49
N VAL A 87 2.92 -8.75 13.78
CA VAL A 87 3.63 -7.58 14.31
C VAL A 87 4.46 -8.01 15.50
N ASP A 88 5.72 -7.58 15.52
CA ASP A 88 6.62 -7.74 16.65
C ASP A 88 7.36 -6.41 16.87
N THR A 89 7.09 -5.76 18.00
CA THR A 89 7.75 -4.50 18.40
C THR A 89 8.87 -4.73 19.42
N GLY A 90 9.18 -5.99 19.75
CA GLY A 90 10.08 -6.37 20.85
C GLY A 90 9.45 -6.26 22.24
N THR A 91 8.46 -5.38 22.43
CA THR A 91 7.68 -5.23 23.67
C THR A 91 6.30 -5.89 23.59
N ALA A 92 5.74 -6.00 22.39
CA ALA A 92 4.46 -6.63 22.13
C ALA A 92 4.52 -7.42 20.82
N THR A 93 3.80 -8.52 20.78
CA THR A 93 3.67 -9.38 19.61
C THR A 93 2.20 -9.60 19.33
N LEU A 94 1.78 -9.39 18.08
CA LEU A 94 0.43 -9.71 17.61
C LEU A 94 0.51 -10.75 16.51
N THR A 95 -0.29 -11.79 16.64
CA THR A 95 -0.57 -12.75 15.57
C THR A 95 -1.52 -12.14 14.53
N TYR A 96 -1.60 -12.72 13.33
CA TYR A 96 -2.55 -12.28 12.32
C TYR A 96 -4.01 -12.35 12.80
N GLY A 97 -4.35 -13.36 13.59
CA GLY A 97 -5.69 -13.49 14.17
C GLY A 97 -5.99 -12.44 15.25
N GLU A 98 -4.98 -12.01 16.02
CA GLU A 98 -5.13 -10.92 16.99
C GLU A 98 -5.23 -9.56 16.30
N LEU A 99 -4.40 -9.32 15.30
CA LEU A 99 -4.43 -8.11 14.49
C LEU A 99 -5.79 -7.95 13.80
N ASP A 100 -6.30 -9.00 13.13
CA ASP A 100 -7.62 -8.97 12.48
C ASP A 100 -8.74 -8.64 13.47
N ARG A 101 -8.74 -9.24 14.66
CA ARG A 101 -9.73 -8.94 15.70
C ARG A 101 -9.63 -7.52 16.21
N ALA A 102 -8.43 -7.01 16.47
CA ALA A 102 -8.21 -5.65 16.96
C ALA A 102 -8.65 -4.61 15.91
N SER A 103 -8.24 -4.79 14.65
CA SER A 103 -8.65 -3.95 13.51
C SER A 103 -10.17 -3.95 13.32
N GLN A 104 -10.82 -5.11 13.37
CA GLN A 104 -12.27 -5.20 13.26
C GLN A 104 -13.00 -4.51 14.41
N ALA A 105 -12.49 -4.62 15.64
CA ALA A 105 -13.05 -3.93 16.80
C ALA A 105 -12.95 -2.41 16.66
N LEU A 106 -11.79 -1.90 16.21
CA LEU A 106 -11.60 -0.48 15.94
C LEU A 106 -12.54 0.00 14.81
N ALA A 107 -12.63 -0.74 13.72
CA ALA A 107 -13.52 -0.41 12.61
C ALA A 107 -15.01 -0.42 13.02
N ALA A 108 -15.41 -1.31 13.93
CA ALA A 108 -16.76 -1.31 14.50
C ALA A 108 -16.99 -0.06 15.37
N SER A 109 -16.02 0.33 16.19
CA SER A 109 -16.09 1.56 16.99
C SER A 109 -16.19 2.81 16.12
N LEU A 110 -15.36 2.94 15.08
CA LEU A 110 -15.42 4.07 14.14
C LEU A 110 -16.77 4.16 13.44
N ARG A 111 -17.33 3.02 12.99
CA ARG A 111 -18.68 2.99 12.40
C ARG A 111 -19.77 3.40 13.40
N ALA A 112 -19.64 3.00 14.66
CA ALA A 112 -20.56 3.44 15.72
C ALA A 112 -20.50 4.96 15.97
N HIS A 113 -19.37 5.61 15.68
CA HIS A 113 -19.21 7.06 15.71
C HIS A 113 -19.61 7.76 14.39
N GLY A 114 -20.24 7.04 13.45
CA GLY A 114 -20.74 7.60 12.20
C GLY A 114 -19.69 7.79 11.10
N ILE A 115 -18.50 7.20 11.25
CA ILE A 115 -17.46 7.24 10.22
C ILE A 115 -17.85 6.32 9.05
N THR A 116 -17.79 6.86 7.83
CA THR A 116 -18.12 6.14 6.60
C THR A 116 -16.93 6.16 5.63
N SER A 117 -17.04 5.39 4.53
CA SER A 117 -16.07 5.48 3.44
C SER A 117 -15.95 6.93 2.95
N GLY A 118 -14.71 7.42 2.81
CA GLY A 118 -14.42 8.80 2.43
C GLY A 118 -14.30 9.78 3.61
N SER A 119 -14.64 9.38 4.83
CA SER A 119 -14.41 10.20 6.03
C SER A 119 -12.91 10.31 6.35
N LEU A 120 -12.50 11.48 6.87
CA LEU A 120 -11.13 11.70 7.35
C LEU A 120 -11.03 11.23 8.82
N VAL A 121 -10.03 10.39 9.10
CA VAL A 121 -9.73 9.89 10.45
C VAL A 121 -8.29 10.26 10.79
N GLY A 122 -8.09 10.99 11.89
CA GLY A 122 -6.76 11.32 12.39
C GLY A 122 -6.15 10.15 13.16
N LEU A 123 -4.88 9.84 12.90
CA LEU A 123 -4.13 8.83 13.62
C LEU A 123 -3.09 9.50 14.53
N LEU A 124 -3.26 9.36 15.85
CA LEU A 124 -2.31 9.83 16.85
C LEU A 124 -1.91 8.67 17.75
N THR A 125 -0.85 7.98 17.37
CA THR A 125 -0.29 6.82 18.07
C THR A 125 1.22 6.92 18.12
N GLU A 126 1.84 6.33 19.13
CA GLU A 126 3.28 6.08 19.11
C GLU A 126 3.61 4.96 18.11
N PRO A 127 4.83 4.94 17.52
CA PRO A 127 5.26 3.82 16.68
C PRO A 127 5.17 2.50 17.44
N GLY A 128 4.34 1.58 16.95
CA GLY A 128 4.07 0.33 17.65
C GLY A 128 2.90 -0.45 17.05
N ALA A 129 2.47 -1.48 17.76
CA ALA A 129 1.39 -2.36 17.32
C ALA A 129 0.07 -1.61 17.07
N ASP A 130 -0.25 -0.62 17.91
CA ASP A 130 -1.46 0.19 17.78
C ASP A 130 -1.51 1.00 16.47
N THR A 131 -0.35 1.49 16.01
CA THR A 131 -0.25 2.16 14.70
C THR A 131 -0.61 1.20 13.57
N VAL A 132 -0.20 -0.07 13.66
CA VAL A 132 -0.53 -1.09 12.65
C VAL A 132 -2.02 -1.44 12.70
N VAL A 133 -2.57 -1.66 13.90
CA VAL A 133 -4.01 -1.93 14.11
C VAL A 133 -4.88 -0.81 13.53
N ALA A 134 -4.44 0.45 13.60
CA ALA A 134 -5.21 1.58 13.10
C ALA A 134 -5.19 1.76 11.58
N VAL A 135 -4.20 1.19 10.88
CA VAL A 135 -4.04 1.32 9.42
C VAL A 135 -4.63 0.13 8.66
N VAL A 136 -4.67 -1.04 9.29
CA VAL A 136 -5.10 -2.32 8.71
C VAL A 136 -6.57 -2.57 8.97
#